data_AF-A0A2V9M7T6-F1
#
_entry.id   AF-A0A2V9M7T6-F1
#
_cell.length_a   1.000
_cell.length_b   1.000
_cell.length_c   1.000
_cell.angle_alpha   90.00
_cell.angle_beta   90.00
_cell.angle_gamma   90.00
#
_symmetry.space_group_name_H-M   'P 1'
#
loop_
_entity.id
_entity.type
_entity.pdbx_description
1 polymer ?
#
loop_
_entity_poly.entity_id
_entity_poly.type
_entity_poly.pdbx_seq_one_letter_code
_entity_poly.pdbx_strand_id
1 'polypeptide(L)' 'MGEVYRAHDPRLGRDVAIKILPAIVSTDSERLRRFEQEARAAAALNHPNILAVHDLGSENGS' A
#
# COMPACT_ATOMS: atom_id res chain seq x y z
N MET A 1 -7.96 -3.85 -7.08
CA MET A 1 -7.19 -4.46 -5.97
C MET A 1 -5.87 -4.96 -6.53
N GLY A 2 -4.76 -4.69 -5.83
CA GLY A 2 -3.39 -4.88 -6.30
C GLY A 2 -2.76 -6.20 -5.86
N GLU A 3 -1.49 -6.38 -6.21
CA GLU A 3 -0.66 -7.53 -5.84
C GLU A 3 -0.02 -7.30 -4.47
N VAL A 4 0.10 -8.34 -3.66
CA VAL A 4 0.70 -8.26 -2.32
C VAL A 4 1.95 -9.13 -2.26
N TYR A 5 3.06 -8.53 -1.88
CA TYR A 5 4.37 -9.17 -1.78
C TYR A 5 4.86 -9.19 -0.34
N ARG A 6 5.55 -10.26 0.05
CA ARG A 6 6.38 -10.25 1.26
C ARG A 6 7.69 -9.56 0.93
N ALA A 7 8.07 -8.58 1.75
CA ALA A 7 9.34 -7.89 1.66
C ALA A 7 9.99 -7.78 3.04
N HIS A 8 11.29 -7.48 3.05
CA HIS A 8 12.02 -7.15 4.26
C HIS A 8 12.32 -5.66 4.25
N ASP A 9 11.95 -4.93 5.31
CA ASP A 9 12.31 -3.53 5.50
C ASP A 9 13.68 -3.44 6.18
N PRO A 10 14.77 -3.13 5.44
CA PRO A 10 16.11 -3.12 6.00
C PRO A 10 16.35 -1.95 6.96
N ARG A 11 15.51 -0.91 6.93
CA ARG A 11 15.64 0.26 7.83
C ARG A 11 15.21 -0.09 9.25
N LEU A 12 14.18 -0.91 9.36
CA LEU A 12 13.57 -1.31 10.65
C LEU A 12 13.85 -2.78 11.01
N GLY A 13 14.47 -3.55 10.11
CA GLY A 13 14.83 -4.95 10.34
C GLY A 13 13.64 -5.88 10.53
N ARG A 14 12.54 -5.66 9.79
CA ARG A 14 11.30 -6.42 9.94
C ARG A 14 10.70 -6.85 8.59
N ASP A 15 9.96 -7.94 8.60
CA ASP A 15 9.18 -8.35 7.44
C ASP A 15 7.89 -7.53 7.33
N VAL A 16 7.54 -7.17 6.10
CA VAL A 16 6.37 -6.35 5.77
C VAL A 16 5.63 -6.93 4.57
N ALA A 17 4.36 -6.58 4.44
CA ALA A 17 3.58 -6.80 3.22
C ALA A 17 3.55 -5.50 2.41
N ILE A 18 3.88 -5.57 1.12
CA ILE A 18 3.80 -4.44 0.18
C ILE A 18 2.67 -4.72 -0.80
N LYS A 19 1.64 -3.85 -0.83
CA LYS A 19 0.57 -3.90 -1.82
C LYS A 19 0.90 -2.91 -2.93
N ILE A 20 1.00 -3.39 -4.16
CA ILE A 20 1.37 -2.59 -5.34
C ILE A 20 0.17 -2.53 -6.29
N LEU A 21 -0.07 -1.36 -6.87
CA LEU A 21 -0.97 -1.23 -8.02
C LEU A 21 -0.12 -1.38 -9.31
N PRO A 22 -0.30 -2.46 -10.10
CA PRO A 22 0.51 -2.66 -11.31
C PRO A 22 0.31 -1.53 -12.32
N ALA A 23 1.38 -1.17 -13.05
CA ALA A 23 1.37 -0.07 -14.03
C ALA A 23 0.30 -0.26 -15.13
N ILE A 24 0.02 -1.49 -15.54
CA ILE A 24 -1.03 -1.79 -16.53
C ILE A 24 -2.44 -1.45 -16.03
N VAL A 25 -2.58 -1.23 -14.73
CA VAL A 25 -3.83 -0.89 -14.05
C VAL A 25 -3.81 0.55 -13.50
N SER A 26 -2.65 1.21 -13.45
CA SER A 26 -2.51 2.58 -12.93
C SER A 26 -3.07 3.66 -13.86
N THR A 27 -3.24 3.34 -15.16
CA THR A 27 -3.88 4.26 -16.13
C THR A 27 -5.38 4.48 -15.87
N ASP A 28 -6.00 3.67 -15.00
CA ASP A 28 -7.38 3.85 -14.54
C ASP A 28 -7.38 4.73 -13.27
N SER A 29 -7.70 6.02 -13.45
CA SER A 29 -7.68 7.03 -12.40
C SER A 29 -8.58 6.70 -11.21
N GLU A 30 -9.69 5.99 -11.43
CA GLU A 30 -10.60 5.59 -10.35
C GLU A 30 -9.99 4.46 -9.51
N ARG A 31 -9.22 3.56 -10.11
CA ARG A 31 -8.50 2.52 -9.35
C ARG A 31 -7.38 3.10 -8.52
N LEU A 32 -6.64 4.07 -9.06
CA LEU A 32 -5.63 4.81 -8.30
C LEU A 32 -6.28 5.52 -7.10
N ARG A 33 -7.38 6.24 -7.34
CA ARG A 33 -8.13 6.95 -6.29
C ARG A 33 -8.60 6.01 -5.18
N ARG A 34 -9.17 4.85 -5.53
CA ARG A 34 -9.59 3.85 -4.54
C ARG A 34 -8.42 3.26 -3.77
N PHE A 35 -7.31 2.98 -4.45
CA PHE A 35 -6.12 2.44 -3.80
C PHE A 35 -5.58 3.40 -2.74
N GLU A 36 -5.46 4.69 -3.07
CA GLU A 36 -5.08 5.73 -2.10
C GLU A 36 -6.10 5.89 -0.97
N GLN A 37 -7.39 5.81 -1.28
CA GLN A 37 -8.45 5.95 -0.28
C GLN A 37 -8.45 4.79 0.72
N GLU A 38 -8.33 3.54 0.25
CA GLU A 38 -8.21 2.34 1.10
C GLU A 38 -7.01 2.46 2.06
N ALA A 39 -5.87 2.87 1.50
CA ALA A 39 -4.64 3.09 2.24
C ALA A 39 -4.78 4.14 3.35
N ARG A 40 -5.35 5.31 3.03
CA ARG A 40 -5.60 6.38 4.02
C ARG A 40 -6.61 5.96 5.09
N ALA A 41 -7.67 5.24 4.71
CA ALA A 41 -8.67 4.76 5.64
C ALA A 41 -8.06 3.76 6.65
N ALA A 42 -7.23 2.83 6.19
CA ALA A 42 -6.54 1.90 7.06
C ALA A 42 -5.49 2.59 7.95
N ALA A 43 -4.73 3.55 7.40
CA ALA A 43 -3.73 4.31 8.16
C ALA A 43 -4.33 5.16 9.30
N ALA A 44 -5.59 5.57 9.18
CA ALA A 44 -6.31 6.33 10.20
C ALA A 44 -6.75 5.47 11.41
N LEU A 45 -6.68 4.14 11.30
CA LEU A 45 -7.11 3.21 12.34
C LEU A 45 -5.91 2.73 13.16
N ASN A 46 -6.02 2.81 14.49
CA ASN A 46 -5.03 2.27 15.42
C ASN A 46 -5.71 1.31 16.41
N HIS A 47 -5.72 0.02 16.08
CA HIS A 47 -6.40 -1.01 16.87
C HIS A 47 -5.69 -2.36 16.70
N PRO A 48 -5.54 -3.19 17.76
CA PRO A 48 -4.79 -4.44 17.71
C PRO A 48 -5.32 -5.46 16.69
N ASN A 49 -6.60 -5.38 16.33
CA ASN A 49 -7.23 -6.28 15.34
C ASN A 49 -7.35 -5.66 13.93
N ILE A 50 -6.68 -4.54 13.67
CA ILE A 50 -6.64 -3.89 12.35
C ILE A 50 -5.18 -3.76 11.94
N LEU A 51 -4.87 -4.15 10.71
CA LEU A 51 -3.51 -4.02 10.19
C LEU A 51 -3.11 -2.54 10.11
N ALA A 52 -1.87 -2.24 10.51
CA ALA A 52 -1.32 -0.90 10.41
C ALA A 52 -0.71 -0.67 9.03
N VAL A 53 -0.99 0.48 8.44
CA VAL A 53 -0.27 0.97 7.26
C VAL A 53 0.96 1.74 7.76
N HIS A 54 2.15 1.28 7.37
CA HIS A 54 3.40 1.87 7.83
C HIS A 54 3.91 3.01 6.93
N ASP A 55 3.65 2.92 5.63
CA ASP A 55 4.10 3.90 4.64
C ASP A 55 3.18 3.86 3.42
N LEU A 56 3.11 4.98 2.69
CA LEU A 56 2.36 5.16 1.46
C LEU A 56 3.14 6.07 0.52
N GLY A 57 3.38 5.59 -0.70
CA GLY A 57 4.10 6.36 -1.71
C GLY A 57 3.95 5.78 -3.09
N SER A 58 4.61 6.43 -4.05
CA SER A 58 4.77 5.98 -5.42
C SER A 58 6.25 5.97 -5.77
N GLU A 59 6.68 4.96 -6.52
CA GLU A 59 8.05 4.82 -7.00
C GLU A 59 7.99 4.63 -8.52
N ASN A 60 8.70 5.48 -9.28
CA ASN A 60 8.66 5.56 -10.75
C ASN A 60 7.26 5.77 -11.35
N GLY A 61 6.45 6.63 -10.71
CA GLY A 61 5.04 6.85 -11.03
C GLY A 61 4.70 6.99 -12.52
N SER A 62 3.59 6.37 -12.90
CA SER A 62 2.80 6.68 -14.08
C SER A 62 1.33 6.51 -13.76
#